data_AF-A0A4V2G4J1-F1
#
_entry.id   AF-A0A4V2G4J1-F1
#
_cell.length_a   1.000
_cell.length_b   1.000
_cell.length_c   1.000
_cell.angle_alpha   90.00
_cell.angle_beta   90.00
_cell.angle_gamma   90.00
#
_symmetry.space_group_name_H-M   'P 1'
#
loop_
_entity.id
_entity.type
_entity.pdbx_description
1 polymer ?
#
loop_
_entity_poly.entity_id
_entity_poly.type
_entity_poly.pdbx_seq_one_letter_code
_entity_poly.pdbx_strand_id
1 'polypeptide(L)'
;MNSTTSNPTSGPIPFPKSRRGEVAVATEADKAADCEHAAKIHELCRDTSMALQELRHGILNVLYDTMEKLNLNTMTLVQVLDERPSAVQELVDRDADGIRIEMIVEYLERLQTYYQQ
;
A
#
# COMPACT_ATOMS: atom_id res chain seq x y z
N MET A 1 85.68 3.14 -8.17
CA MET A 1 85.35 2.54 -9.48
C MET A 1 84.60 1.24 -9.20
N ASN A 2 83.37 0.95 -9.63
CA ASN A 2 82.26 1.72 -10.17
C ASN A 2 80.99 1.03 -9.64
N SER A 3 79.99 1.83 -9.28
CA SER A 3 78.62 1.41 -9.02
C SER A 3 78.05 0.68 -10.25
N THR A 4 77.27 -0.39 -10.05
CA THR A 4 76.32 -0.84 -11.07
C THR A 4 74.98 -1.17 -10.43
N THR A 5 74.06 -0.29 -10.76
CA THR A 5 72.63 -0.24 -10.51
C THR A 5 71.89 -1.42 -11.14
N SER A 6 71.02 -2.09 -10.39
CA SER A 6 69.93 -2.89 -10.96
C SER A 6 68.60 -2.16 -10.72
N ASN A 7 68.10 -1.50 -11.77
CA ASN A 7 66.78 -0.89 -11.82
C ASN A 7 65.69 -1.91 -11.47
N PRO A 8 64.65 -1.54 -10.69
CA PRO A 8 63.42 -2.31 -10.66
C PRO A 8 62.72 -2.11 -12.00
N THR A 9 62.43 -3.22 -12.68
CA THR A 9 61.63 -3.25 -13.91
C THR A 9 60.27 -2.63 -13.63
N SER A 10 60.08 -1.38 -14.05
CA SER A 10 58.78 -0.70 -14.11
C SER A 10 57.96 -1.36 -15.23
N GLY A 11 57.36 -2.50 -14.90
CA GLY A 11 56.25 -3.06 -15.66
C GLY A 11 54.94 -2.38 -15.24
N PRO A 12 53.97 -2.21 -16.15
CA PRO A 12 52.66 -1.68 -15.76
C PRO A 12 52.06 -2.57 -14.66
N ILE A 13 51.61 -1.97 -13.56
CA ILE A 13 50.77 -2.66 -12.58
C ILE A 13 49.56 -3.21 -13.35
N PRO A 14 49.26 -4.52 -13.31
CA PRO A 14 48.09 -5.03 -13.97
C PRO A 14 46.87 -4.44 -13.28
N PHE A 15 46.24 -3.45 -13.92
CA PHE A 15 44.93 -2.98 -13.49
C PHE A 15 43.97 -4.16 -13.62
N PRO A 16 43.14 -4.46 -12.60
CA PRO A 16 42.09 -5.46 -12.76
C PRO A 16 41.25 -5.05 -13.97
N LYS A 17 41.20 -5.92 -14.98
CA LYS A 17 40.35 -5.70 -16.15
C LYS A 17 38.95 -5.40 -15.62
N SER A 18 38.47 -4.19 -15.88
CA SER A 18 37.10 -3.83 -15.56
C SER A 18 36.21 -4.82 -16.30
N ARG A 19 35.62 -5.78 -15.58
CA ARG A 19 34.54 -6.63 -16.07
C ARG A 19 33.26 -5.80 -16.17
N ARG A 20 33.34 -4.67 -16.88
CA ARG A 20 32.18 -3.88 -17.26
C ARG A 20 31.45 -4.70 -18.33
N GLY A 21 30.55 -5.58 -17.89
CA GLY A 21 29.72 -6.40 -18.77
C GLY A 21 29.57 -7.87 -18.40
N GLU A 22 30.24 -8.41 -17.38
CA GLU A 22 29.90 -9.75 -16.89
C GLU A 22 28.69 -9.65 -15.96
N VAL A 23 27.51 -9.59 -16.55
CA VAL A 23 26.29 -9.97 -15.84
C VAL A 23 26.31 -11.49 -15.75
N ALA A 24 26.47 -12.03 -14.55
CA ALA A 24 26.31 -13.47 -14.33
C ALA A 24 24.93 -13.87 -14.88
N VAL A 25 24.90 -14.82 -15.81
CA VAL A 25 23.63 -15.31 -16.37
C VAL A 25 22.90 -16.03 -15.24
N ALA A 26 21.70 -15.56 -14.90
CA ALA A 26 20.84 -16.18 -13.89
C ALA A 26 20.67 -17.67 -14.22
N THR A 27 21.03 -18.52 -13.27
CA THR A 27 20.90 -19.96 -13.39
C THR A 27 19.42 -20.36 -13.39
N GLU A 28 19.10 -21.58 -13.84
CA GLU A 28 17.74 -22.10 -13.73
C GLU A 28 17.25 -22.15 -12.27
N ALA A 29 18.16 -22.39 -11.33
CA ALA A 29 17.86 -22.34 -9.90
C ALA A 29 17.52 -20.91 -9.43
N ASP A 30 18.27 -19.90 -9.89
CA ASP A 30 17.97 -18.49 -9.57
C ASP A 30 16.60 -18.08 -10.10
N LYS A 31 16.27 -18.47 -11.34
CA LYS A 31 14.95 -18.20 -11.94
C LYS A 31 13.82 -18.91 -11.20
N ALA A 32 14.03 -20.16 -10.78
CA ALA A 32 13.05 -20.90 -10.01
C ALA A 32 12.79 -20.26 -8.65
N ALA A 33 13.85 -19.83 -7.96
CA ALA A 33 13.74 -19.09 -6.70
C ALA A 33 12.99 -17.77 -6.88
N ASP A 34 13.32 -16.98 -7.92
CA ASP A 34 12.64 -15.71 -8.22
C ASP A 34 11.14 -15.92 -8.49
N CYS A 35 10.78 -16.96 -9.26
CA CYS A 35 9.38 -17.31 -9.49
C CYS A 35 8.65 -17.69 -8.19
N GLU A 36 9.28 -18.46 -7.32
CA GLU A 36 8.70 -18.85 -6.02
C GLU A 36 8.52 -17.62 -5.11
N HIS A 37 9.51 -16.73 -5.04
CA HIS A 37 9.42 -15.49 -4.28
C HIS A 37 8.32 -14.57 -4.79
N ALA A 38 8.23 -14.38 -6.11
CA ALA A 38 7.16 -13.60 -6.73
C ALA A 38 5.78 -14.19 -6.41
N ALA A 39 5.62 -15.52 -6.49
CA ALA A 39 4.37 -16.19 -6.15
C ALA A 39 3.97 -15.94 -4.69
N LYS A 40 4.90 -16.07 -3.74
CA LYS A 40 4.66 -15.79 -2.31
C LYS A 40 4.27 -14.34 -2.05
N ILE A 41 4.92 -13.39 -2.74
CA ILE A 41 4.58 -11.96 -2.63
C ILE A 41 3.16 -11.73 -3.16
N HIS A 42 2.82 -12.31 -4.31
CA HIS A 42 1.48 -12.19 -4.88
C HIS A 42 0.40 -12.77 -3.97
N GLU A 43 0.65 -13.93 -3.35
CA GLU A 43 -0.24 -14.54 -2.36
C GLU A 43 -0.45 -13.62 -1.17
N LEU A 44 0.65 -13.12 -0.56
CA LEU A 44 0.58 -12.20 0.57
C LEU A 44 -0.19 -10.91 0.23
N CYS A 45 0.08 -10.32 -0.94
CA CYS A 45 -0.64 -9.14 -1.40
C CYS A 45 -2.13 -9.42 -1.60
N ARG A 46 -2.49 -10.56 -2.22
CA ARG A 46 -3.87 -10.96 -2.45
C ARG A 46 -4.63 -11.12 -1.13
N ASP A 47 -4.05 -11.86 -0.19
CA ASP A 47 -4.69 -12.14 1.10
C ASP A 47 -4.83 -10.86 1.93
N THR A 48 -3.81 -10.00 1.91
CA THR A 48 -3.85 -8.69 2.58
C THR A 48 -4.92 -7.80 1.96
N SER A 49 -5.01 -7.72 0.63
CA SER A 49 -6.04 -6.95 -0.06
C SER A 49 -7.44 -7.45 0.28
N MET A 50 -7.63 -8.77 0.36
CA MET A 50 -8.90 -9.37 0.75
C MET A 50 -9.28 -9.02 2.19
N ALA A 51 -8.35 -9.18 3.13
CA ALA A 51 -8.59 -8.84 4.54
C ALA A 51 -8.90 -7.35 4.74
N LEU A 52 -8.20 -6.46 4.02
CA LEU A 52 -8.49 -5.01 4.06
C LEU A 52 -9.86 -4.69 3.46
N GLN A 53 -10.26 -5.39 2.40
CA GLN A 53 -11.58 -5.23 1.80
C GLN A 53 -12.69 -5.70 2.74
N GLU A 54 -12.51 -6.83 3.43
CA GLU A 54 -13.45 -7.31 4.45
C GLU A 54 -13.55 -6.33 5.63
N LEU A 55 -12.42 -5.81 6.10
CA LEU A 55 -12.40 -4.79 7.15
C LEU A 55 -13.18 -3.54 6.72
N ARG A 56 -12.95 -3.05 5.48
CA ARG A 56 -13.70 -1.92 4.92
C ARG A 56 -15.21 -2.17 4.93
N HIS A 57 -15.65 -3.34 4.46
CA HIS A 57 -17.07 -3.71 4.49
C HIS A 57 -17.62 -3.78 5.91
N GLY A 58 -16.86 -4.33 6.85
CA GLY A 58 -17.22 -4.38 8.26
C GLY A 58 -17.48 -3.01 8.86
N ILE A 59 -16.56 -2.06 8.64
CA ILE A 59 -16.69 -0.68 9.15
C ILE A 59 -17.87 0.03 8.46
N LEU A 60 -18.06 -0.19 7.16
CA LEU A 60 -19.19 0.39 6.41
C LEU A 60 -20.55 -0.11 6.94
N ASN A 61 -20.66 -1.39 7.29
CA ASN A 61 -21.86 -1.92 7.92
C ASN A 61 -22.14 -1.26 9.28
N VAL A 62 -21.10 -1.01 10.09
CA VAL A 62 -21.24 -0.27 11.35
C VAL A 62 -21.75 1.15 11.11
N LEU A 63 -21.30 1.82 10.05
CA LEU A 63 -21.83 3.14 9.66
C LEU A 63 -23.31 3.07 9.32
N TYR A 64 -23.72 2.11 8.48
CA TYR A 64 -25.13 1.94 8.13
C TYR A 64 -26.00 1.63 9.34
N ASP A 65 -25.59 0.70 10.18
CA ASP A 65 -26.31 0.36 11.42
C ASP A 65 -26.44 1.58 12.35
N THR A 66 -25.41 2.43 12.40
CA THR A 66 -25.42 3.67 13.20
C THR A 66 -26.40 4.67 12.62
N MET A 67 -26.38 4.90 11.31
CA MET A 67 -27.32 5.80 10.63
C MET A 67 -28.77 5.34 10.81
N GLU A 68 -29.03 4.03 10.69
CA GLU A 68 -30.37 3.45 10.92
C GLU A 68 -30.84 3.62 12.37
N LYS A 69 -29.97 3.38 13.35
CA LYS A 69 -30.30 3.55 14.77
C LYS A 69 -30.57 5.00 15.16
N LEU A 70 -29.82 5.94 14.60
CA LEU A 70 -30.04 7.37 14.84
C LEU A 70 -31.28 7.89 14.13
N ASN A 71 -31.71 7.21 13.06
CA ASN A 71 -32.94 7.52 12.30
C ASN A 71 -33.05 9.00 11.93
N LEU A 72 -31.94 9.56 11.45
CA LEU A 72 -31.85 10.96 11.05
C LEU A 72 -32.40 11.14 9.63
N ASN A 73 -33.06 12.26 9.38
CA ASN A 73 -33.44 12.61 8.01
C ASN A 73 -32.19 12.99 7.19
N THR A 74 -32.30 12.91 5.86
CA THR A 74 -31.19 13.17 4.93
C THR A 74 -30.56 14.56 5.10
N MET A 75 -31.36 15.59 5.42
CA MET A 75 -30.83 16.95 5.60
C MET A 75 -30.01 17.09 6.89
N THR A 76 -30.45 16.43 7.97
CA THR A 76 -29.67 16.34 9.21
C THR A 76 -28.37 15.56 8.98
N LEU A 77 -28.42 14.46 8.22
CA LEU A 77 -27.21 13.72 7.85
C LEU A 77 -26.23 14.57 7.04
N VAL A 78 -26.71 15.36 6.07
CA VAL A 78 -25.89 16.34 5.33
C VAL A 78 -25.16 17.30 6.27
N GLN A 79 -25.85 17.81 7.29
CA GLN A 79 -25.25 18.73 8.26
C GLN A 79 -24.26 18.04 9.19
N VAL A 80 -24.60 16.86 9.73
CA VAL A 80 -23.75 16.13 10.68
C VAL A 80 -22.50 15.57 10.00
N LEU A 81 -22.67 15.02 8.79
CA LEU A 81 -21.57 14.46 8.02
C LEU A 81 -20.78 15.53 7.28
N ASP A 82 -21.24 16.79 7.22
CA ASP A 82 -20.63 17.88 6.45
C ASP A 82 -20.30 17.46 5.00
N GLU A 83 -21.29 16.88 4.35
CA GLU A 83 -21.17 16.31 3.01
C GLU A 83 -22.20 16.87 2.04
N ARG A 84 -21.94 16.71 0.75
CA ARG A 84 -22.92 17.13 -0.27
C ARG A 84 -24.16 16.22 -0.22
N PRO A 85 -25.37 16.75 -0.51
CA PRO A 85 -26.58 15.95 -0.57
C PRO A 85 -26.47 14.69 -1.46
N SER A 86 -25.74 14.76 -2.56
CA SER A 86 -25.52 13.60 -3.44
C SER A 86 -24.72 12.49 -2.76
N ALA A 87 -23.65 12.83 -2.02
CA ALA A 87 -22.83 11.84 -1.32
C ALA A 87 -23.57 11.22 -0.14
N VAL A 88 -24.41 12.00 0.54
CA VAL A 88 -25.31 11.47 1.58
C VAL A 88 -26.39 10.58 0.97
N GLN A 89 -26.90 10.93 -0.21
CA GLN A 89 -27.87 10.10 -0.91
C GLN A 89 -27.26 8.75 -1.32
N GLU A 90 -26.04 8.76 -1.87
CA GLU A 90 -25.26 7.55 -2.15
C GLU A 90 -25.08 6.67 -0.89
N LEU A 91 -24.74 7.28 0.24
CA LEU A 91 -24.67 6.58 1.54
C LEU A 91 -26.01 5.96 1.96
N VAL A 92 -27.11 6.70 1.83
CA VAL A 92 -28.47 6.23 2.17
C VAL A 92 -28.90 5.09 1.24
N ASP A 93 -28.54 5.18 -0.03
CA ASP A 93 -28.80 4.15 -1.05
C ASP A 93 -27.84 2.96 -0.93
N ARG A 94 -26.93 2.99 0.06
CA ARG A 94 -25.87 1.99 0.30
C ARG A 94 -24.92 1.80 -0.88
N ASP A 95 -24.79 2.81 -1.73
CA ASP A 95 -23.82 2.88 -2.84
C ASP A 95 -22.57 3.65 -2.38
N ALA A 96 -21.73 2.99 -1.60
CA ALA A 96 -20.54 3.60 -0.98
C ALA A 96 -19.22 3.05 -1.53
N ASP A 97 -19.20 2.50 -2.74
CA ASP A 97 -18.00 1.89 -3.32
C ASP A 97 -16.83 2.89 -3.47
N GLY A 98 -17.13 4.17 -3.64
CA GLY A 98 -16.14 5.25 -3.73
C GLY A 98 -15.59 5.74 -2.38
N ILE A 99 -16.16 5.32 -1.25
CA ILE A 99 -15.82 5.89 0.05
C ILE A 99 -14.57 5.20 0.62
N ARG A 100 -13.57 6.02 0.98
CA ARG A 100 -12.34 5.57 1.63
C ARG A 100 -12.58 5.23 3.10
N ILE A 101 -11.81 4.29 3.65
CA ILE A 101 -11.97 3.84 5.05
C ILE A 101 -11.88 5.01 6.04
N GLU A 102 -10.95 5.95 5.81
CA GLU A 102 -10.76 7.11 6.69
C GLU A 102 -12.03 7.96 6.77
N MET A 103 -12.71 8.15 5.63
CA MET A 103 -13.97 8.90 5.57
C MET A 103 -15.08 8.18 6.35
N ILE A 104 -15.15 6.84 6.26
CA ILE A 104 -16.15 6.05 7.01
C ILE A 104 -15.94 6.24 8.52
N VAL A 105 -14.68 6.21 8.98
CA VAL A 105 -14.34 6.44 10.38
C VAL A 105 -14.68 7.87 10.81
N GLU A 106 -14.33 8.87 10.00
CA GLU A 106 -14.69 10.27 10.27
C GLU A 106 -16.21 10.47 10.40
N TYR A 107 -17.00 9.84 9.53
CA TYR A 107 -18.47 9.89 9.62
C TYR A 107 -18.99 9.25 10.91
N LEU A 108 -18.45 8.10 11.31
CA LEU A 108 -18.80 7.45 12.56
C LEU A 108 -18.50 8.35 13.78
N GLU A 109 -17.34 9.01 13.80
CA GLU A 109 -16.96 9.94 14.88
C GLU A 109 -17.90 11.16 14.94
N ARG A 110 -18.29 11.71 13.78
CA ARG A 110 -19.26 12.82 13.69
C ARG A 110 -20.63 12.41 14.22
N LEU A 111 -21.12 11.23 13.81
CA LEU A 111 -22.39 10.69 14.29
C LEU A 111 -22.36 10.40 15.80
N GLN A 112 -21.25 9.87 16.32
CA GLN A 112 -21.06 9.67 17.76
C GLN A 112 -21.11 11.00 18.53
N THR A 113 -20.41 12.02 18.03
CA THR A 113 -20.38 13.36 18.64
C THR A 113 -21.76 14.01 18.62
N TYR A 114 -22.53 13.81 17.55
CA TYR A 114 -23.91 14.29 17.45
C TYR A 114 -24.84 13.61 18.46
N TYR A 115 -24.70 12.29 18.65
CA TYR A 115 -25.56 11.53 19.59
C TYR A 115 -25.34 11.89 21.06
N GLN A 116 -24.17 12.39 21.42
CA GLN A 116 -23.84 12.76 22.80
C GLN A 116 -24.32 14.16 23.22
N GLN A 117 -24.92 14.93 22.29
CA GLN A 117 -25.49 16.25 22.55
C GLN A 117 -26.97 16.16 22.93
#